data_AF-A0A2X3C195-F1
#
_entry.id   AF-A0A2X3C195-F1
#
_cell.length_a   1.000
_cell.length_b   1.000
_cell.length_c   1.000
_cell.angle_alpha   90.00
_cell.angle_beta   90.00
_cell.angle_gamma   90.00
#
_symmetry.space_group_name_H-M   'P 1'
#
loop_
_entity.id
_entity.type
_entity.pdbx_description
1 polymer ?
#
loop_
_entity_poly.entity_id
_entity_poly.type
_entity_poly.pdbx_seq_one_letter_code
_entity_poly.pdbx_strand_id
1 'polypeptide(L)'
;MDWQATEFNTAWRHAFMGLVRKDPRFQDPVAIKESIAAWTHCVRIVEAQLQRTGAWVAGERFTLADIVLGLSVHRWKMTPFAHPEMPAVERWYMALNQRPAFMRHGNNGVA
;
A
#
# COMPACT_ATOMS: atom_id res chain seq x y z
N MET A 1 6.85 -6.29 11.01
CA MET A 1 7.50 -5.60 9.87
C MET A 1 7.87 -6.59 8.79
N ASP A 2 8.23 -7.81 9.17
CA ASP A 2 8.66 -8.91 8.30
C ASP A 2 7.73 -9.13 7.10
N TRP A 3 6.43 -9.33 7.32
CA TRP A 3 5.47 -9.54 6.22
C TRP A 3 5.41 -8.38 5.20
N GLN A 4 5.56 -7.14 5.66
CA GLN A 4 5.62 -5.98 4.76
C GLN A 4 6.88 -6.05 3.88
N ALA A 5 8.02 -6.45 4.46
CA ALA A 5 9.30 -6.51 3.76
C ALA A 5 9.41 -7.71 2.82
N THR A 6 8.92 -8.89 3.21
CA THR A 6 9.08 -10.13 2.43
C THR A 6 7.97 -10.35 1.42
N GLU A 7 6.71 -10.11 1.79
CA GLU A 7 5.56 -10.39 0.92
C GLU A 7 5.08 -9.13 0.20
N PHE A 8 4.70 -8.10 0.95
CA PHE A 8 4.03 -6.92 0.40
C PHE A 8 4.96 -6.16 -0.58
N ASN A 9 6.21 -5.93 -0.18
CA ASN A 9 7.18 -5.21 -1.03
C ASN A 9 7.53 -5.99 -2.30
N THR A 10 7.64 -7.30 -2.21
CA THR A 10 7.91 -8.16 -3.36
C THR A 10 6.77 -8.09 -4.38
N ALA A 11 5.52 -8.07 -3.90
CA ALA A 11 4.33 -8.09 -4.75
C ALA A 11 4.22 -6.90 -5.72
N TRP A 12 4.66 -5.70 -5.33
CA TRP A 12 4.52 -4.50 -6.17
C TRP A 12 5.63 -4.28 -7.19
N ARG A 13 6.73 -5.04 -7.10
CA ARG A 13 8.01 -4.66 -7.73
C ARG A 13 7.85 -4.44 -9.23
N HIS A 14 7.18 -5.34 -9.93
CA HIS A 14 7.05 -5.24 -11.38
C HIS A 14 6.10 -4.11 -11.78
N ALA A 15 4.93 -4.02 -11.16
CA ALA A 15 3.95 -2.97 -11.44
C ALA A 15 4.53 -1.56 -11.18
N PHE A 16 5.22 -1.36 -10.06
CA PHE A 16 5.80 -0.07 -9.72
C PHE A 16 6.93 0.34 -10.68
N MET A 17 7.82 -0.60 -11.02
CA MET A 17 8.90 -0.34 -11.97
C MET A 17 8.38 -0.05 -13.38
N GLY A 18 7.34 -0.76 -13.83
CA GLY A 18 6.74 -0.59 -15.15
C GLY A 18 5.90 0.70 -15.26
N LEU A 19 5.01 0.95 -14.29
CA LEU A 19 4.00 2.01 -14.38
C LEU A 19 4.47 3.37 -13.85
N VAL A 20 5.27 3.38 -12.78
CA VAL A 20 5.75 4.62 -12.14
C VAL A 20 7.13 4.97 -12.66
N ARG A 21 8.08 4.03 -12.59
CA ARG A 21 9.46 4.29 -13.03
C ARG A 21 9.65 4.21 -14.54
N LYS A 22 8.68 3.63 -15.27
CA LYS A 22 8.72 3.46 -16.73
C LYS A 22 10.02 2.80 -17.21
N ASP A 23 10.54 1.86 -16.42
CA ASP A 23 11.74 1.12 -16.76
C ASP A 23 11.44 0.21 -17.96
N PRO A 24 12.19 0.30 -19.08
CA PRO A 24 11.97 -0.53 -20.26
C PRO A 24 12.03 -2.04 -19.99
N ARG A 25 12.75 -2.46 -18.94
CA ARG A 25 12.87 -3.88 -18.55
C ARG A 25 11.62 -4.45 -17.89
N PHE A 26 10.66 -3.60 -17.52
CA PHE A 26 9.45 -3.96 -16.77
C PHE A 26 8.17 -3.64 -17.55
N GLN A 27 8.21 -3.68 -18.88
CA GLN A 27 7.08 -3.33 -19.76
C GLN A 27 6.25 -4.54 -20.20
N ASP A 28 6.54 -5.75 -19.72
CA ASP A 28 5.70 -6.91 -20.01
C ASP A 28 4.29 -6.73 -19.38
N PRO A 29 3.22 -6.64 -20.20
CA PRO A 29 1.87 -6.40 -19.70
C PRO A 29 1.35 -7.56 -18.82
N VAL A 30 1.80 -8.80 -19.04
CA VAL A 30 1.37 -9.94 -18.24
C VAL A 30 1.97 -9.83 -16.84
N ALA A 31 3.28 -9.62 -16.75
CA ALA A 31 3.98 -9.46 -15.47
C ALA A 31 3.51 -8.22 -14.68
N ILE A 32 3.17 -7.11 -15.35
CA ILE A 32 2.52 -5.96 -14.71
C ILE A 32 1.17 -6.37 -14.11
N LYS A 33 0.31 -7.04 -14.87
CA LYS A 33 -1.01 -7.47 -14.42
C LYS A 33 -0.93 -8.42 -13.22
N GLU A 34 -0.02 -9.39 -13.26
CA GLU A 34 0.21 -10.33 -12.15
C GLU A 34 0.71 -9.61 -10.89
N SER A 35 1.63 -8.66 -11.04
CA SER A 35 2.10 -7.84 -9.92
C SER A 35 1.00 -6.95 -9.34
N ILE A 36 0.12 -6.37 -10.16
CA ILE A 36 -1.07 -5.64 -9.67
C ILE A 36 -1.99 -6.57 -8.88
N ALA A 37 -2.23 -7.79 -9.37
CA ALA A 37 -3.11 -8.75 -8.70
C ALA A 37 -2.55 -9.20 -7.35
N ALA A 38 -1.25 -9.55 -7.29
CA ALA A 38 -0.56 -9.93 -6.06
C ALA A 38 -0.54 -8.78 -5.05
N TRP A 39 -0.22 -7.57 -5.52
CA TRP A 39 -0.18 -6.38 -4.67
C TRP A 39 -1.57 -6.04 -4.10
N THR A 40 -2.60 -6.10 -4.94
CA THR A 40 -4.00 -5.90 -4.52
C THR A 40 -4.44 -6.96 -3.51
N HIS A 41 -3.98 -8.20 -3.65
CA HIS A 41 -4.21 -9.24 -2.65
C HIS A 41 -3.60 -8.89 -1.28
N CYS A 42 -2.36 -8.37 -1.25
CA CYS A 42 -1.76 -7.89 0.00
C CYS A 42 -2.57 -6.75 0.64
N VAL A 43 -3.09 -5.81 -0.15
CA VAL A 43 -3.96 -4.74 0.37
C VAL A 43 -5.27 -5.30 0.91
N ARG A 44 -5.85 -6.35 0.30
CA ARG A 44 -7.03 -7.05 0.83
C ARG A 44 -6.78 -7.71 2.18
N ILE A 45 -5.57 -8.22 2.43
CA ILE A 45 -5.19 -8.74 3.76
C ILE A 45 -5.18 -7.60 4.79
N VAL A 46 -4.63 -6.44 4.43
CA VAL A 46 -4.65 -5.25 5.30
C VAL A 46 -6.09 -4.78 5.55
N GLU A 47 -6.94 -4.74 4.52
CA GLU A 47 -8.37 -4.43 4.64
C GLU A 47 -9.05 -5.36 5.66
N ALA A 48 -8.92 -6.68 5.50
CA ALA A 48 -9.51 -7.64 6.43
C ALA A 48 -8.99 -7.47 7.86
N GLN A 49 -7.70 -7.17 8.03
CA GLN A 49 -7.12 -6.93 9.35
C GLN A 49 -7.64 -5.63 9.99
N LEU A 50 -7.82 -4.57 9.22
CA LEU A 50 -8.39 -3.31 9.70
C LEU A 50 -9.88 -3.44 10.03
N GLN A 51 -10.62 -4.27 9.30
CA GLN A 51 -11.98 -4.62 9.67
C GLN A 51 -12.04 -5.35 11.02
N ARG A 52 -11.12 -6.29 11.25
CA ARG A 52 -11.04 -7.06 12.52
C ARG A 52 -10.67 -6.20 13.72
N THR A 53 -9.71 -5.29 13.54
CA THR A 53 -9.20 -4.43 14.63
C THR A 53 -10.08 -3.21 14.87
N GLY A 54 -10.80 -2.73 13.84
CA GLY A 54 -11.65 -1.54 13.91
C GLY A 54 -10.88 -0.22 14.03
N ALA A 55 -9.56 -0.24 14.15
CA ALA A 55 -8.71 0.91 14.44
C ALA A 55 -7.39 0.88 13.64
N TRP A 56 -6.26 0.60 14.31
CA TRP A 56 -4.94 0.48 13.70
C TRP A 56 -4.61 -0.98 13.41
N VAL A 57 -3.62 -1.24 12.56
CA VAL A 57 -3.39 -2.59 12.02
C VAL A 57 -3.10 -3.64 13.10
N ALA A 58 -2.53 -3.21 14.23
CA ALA A 58 -2.19 -4.05 15.38
C ALA A 58 -3.17 -3.94 16.56
N GLY A 59 -4.28 -3.20 16.41
CA GLY A 59 -5.30 -3.03 17.45
C GLY A 59 -5.67 -1.57 17.70
N GLU A 60 -5.99 -1.23 18.94
CA GLU A 60 -6.57 0.08 19.31
C GLU A 60 -5.58 1.26 19.24
N ARG A 61 -4.27 0.99 19.26
CA ARG A 61 -3.23 2.03 19.30
C ARG A 61 -2.36 2.01 18.05
N PHE A 62 -1.95 3.20 17.61
CA PHE A 62 -0.99 3.35 16.52
C PHE A 62 0.35 2.71 16.89
N THR A 63 0.92 1.96 15.96
CA THR A 63 2.19 1.25 16.17
C THR A 63 3.16 1.47 15.02
N LEU A 64 4.38 0.95 15.18
CA LEU A 64 5.37 0.91 14.11
C LEU A 64 4.88 0.17 12.85
N ALA A 65 3.97 -0.80 12.99
CA ALA A 65 3.41 -1.53 11.86
C ALA A 65 2.59 -0.62 10.93
N ASP A 66 1.88 0.36 11.48
CA ASP A 66 1.08 1.32 10.71
C ASP A 66 1.95 2.25 9.85
N ILE A 67 3.19 2.52 10.26
CA ILE A 67 4.13 3.32 9.46
C ILE A 67 4.49 2.59 8.17
N VAL A 68 5.01 1.37 8.30
CA VAL A 68 5.51 0.62 7.14
C VAL A 68 4.38 0.20 6.20
N LEU A 69 3.22 -0.18 6.75
CA LEU A 69 2.05 -0.50 5.94
C LEU A 69 1.40 0.74 5.36
N GLY A 70 1.39 1.86 6.09
CA GLY A 70 0.84 3.14 5.61
C GLY A 70 1.57 3.64 4.36
N LEU A 71 2.90 3.62 4.38
CA LEU A 71 3.72 3.94 3.21
C LEU A 71 3.51 2.96 2.06
N SER A 72 3.31 1.68 2.39
CA SER A 72 3.07 0.62 1.42
C SER A 72 1.73 0.79 0.69
N VAL A 73 0.67 1.15 1.42
CA VAL A 73 -0.65 1.46 0.87
C VAL A 73 -0.63 2.79 0.13
N HIS A 74 0.08 3.82 0.63
CA HIS A 74 0.24 5.08 -0.10
C HIS A 74 0.79 4.83 -1.51
N ARG A 75 1.86 4.03 -1.62
CA ARG A 75 2.44 3.67 -2.92
C ARG A 75 1.44 2.95 -3.83
N TRP A 76 0.63 2.05 -3.27
CA TRP A 76 -0.42 1.34 -4.02
C TRP A 76 -1.42 2.33 -4.59
N LYS A 77 -1.96 3.23 -3.76
CA LYS A 77 -2.96 4.24 -4.15
C LYS A 77 -2.45 5.21 -5.22
N MET A 78 -1.17 5.57 -5.18
CA MET A 78 -0.58 6.53 -6.12
C MET A 78 -0.12 5.91 -7.44
N THR A 79 -0.06 4.56 -7.52
CA THR A 79 0.34 3.89 -8.76
C THR A 79 -0.83 3.85 -9.74
N PRO A 80 -0.64 4.18 -11.03
CA PRO A 80 -1.75 4.36 -11.98
C PRO A 80 -2.30 3.02 -12.49
N PHE A 81 -3.22 2.42 -11.74
CA PHE A 81 -4.10 1.33 -12.17
C PHE A 81 -5.45 1.42 -11.44
N ALA A 82 -6.44 0.61 -11.84
CA ALA A 82 -7.75 0.61 -11.20
C ALA A 82 -7.68 -0.02 -9.80
N HIS A 83 -8.02 0.75 -8.77
CA HIS A 83 -8.06 0.27 -7.38
C HIS A 83 -9.47 -0.20 -7.01
N PRO A 84 -9.64 -1.43 -6.48
CA PRO A 84 -10.89 -1.81 -5.83
C PRO A 84 -11.15 -0.98 -4.57
N GLU A 85 -12.43 -0.84 -4.21
CA GLU A 85 -12.83 -0.18 -2.96
C GLU A 85 -12.37 -1.00 -1.74
N MET A 86 -11.73 -0.32 -0.78
CA MET A 86 -11.23 -0.89 0.47
C MET A 86 -11.61 0.02 1.65
N PRO A 87 -12.87 -0.01 2.13
CA PRO A 87 -13.38 1.00 3.06
C PRO A 87 -12.63 1.09 4.40
N ALA A 88 -12.13 -0.03 4.94
CA ALA A 88 -11.36 -0.01 6.19
C ALA A 88 -9.96 0.58 5.96
N VAL A 89 -9.31 0.25 4.84
CA VAL A 89 -8.06 0.86 4.41
C VAL A 89 -8.24 2.36 4.19
N GLU A 90 -9.30 2.82 3.54
CA GLU A 90 -9.55 4.25 3.32
C GLU A 90 -9.71 5.00 4.65
N ARG A 91 -10.52 4.48 5.58
CA ARG A 91 -10.68 5.06 6.92
C ARG A 91 -9.36 5.17 7.67
N TRP A 92 -8.59 4.07 7.69
CA TRP A 92 -7.29 4.03 8.35
C TRP A 92 -6.27 4.96 7.67
N TYR A 93 -6.27 5.01 6.34
CA TYR A 93 -5.41 5.90 5.55
C TYR A 93 -5.76 7.38 5.78
N MET A 94 -7.04 7.74 5.90
CA MET A 94 -7.46 9.08 6.31
C MET A 94 -6.97 9.42 7.72
N ALA A 95 -7.02 8.48 8.67
CA ALA A 95 -6.47 8.67 10.01
C ALA A 95 -4.94 8.87 9.99
N LEU A 96 -4.21 8.15 9.13
CA LEU A 96 -2.79 8.39 8.89
C LEU A 96 -2.54 9.80 8.35
N ASN A 97 -3.37 10.27 7.42
CA ASN A 97 -3.27 11.62 6.85
C ASN A 97 -3.56 12.75 7.84
N GLN A 98 -4.10 12.47 9.03
CA GLN A 98 -4.20 13.48 10.09
C GLN A 98 -2.88 13.65 10.87
N ARG A 99 -1.87 12.80 10.63
CA ARG A 99 -0.60 12.82 11.36
C ARG A 99 0.41 13.70 10.62
N PRO A 100 0.96 14.78 11.23
CA PRO A 100 1.90 15.67 10.57
C PRO A 100 3.14 14.98 9.97
N ALA A 101 3.65 13.94 10.64
CA ALA A 101 4.79 13.17 10.14
C ALA A 101 4.43 12.37 8.88
N PHE A 102 3.22 11.80 8.80
CA PHE A 102 2.78 11.05 7.63
C PHE A 102 2.51 11.98 6.44
N MET A 103 1.93 13.15 6.67
CA MET A 103 1.79 14.17 5.62
C MET A 103 3.17 14.63 5.11
N ARG A 104 4.14 14.82 6.00
CA ARG A 104 5.48 15.29 5.60
C ARG A 104 6.30 14.26 4.84
N HIS A 105 6.18 12.98 5.19
CA HIS A 105 7.10 11.93 4.71
C HIS A 105 6.44 10.81 3.90
N GLY A 106 5.13 10.64 4.01
CA GLY A 106 4.34 9.67 3.26
C GLY A 106 3.56 10.36 2.15
N ASN A 107 2.43 10.97 2.49
CA ASN A 107 1.58 11.70 1.54
C ASN A 107 2.04 13.16 1.38
N ASN A 108 3.26 13.32 0.85
CA ASN A 108 3.97 14.60 0.78
C ASN A 108 3.86 15.32 -0.56
N GLY A 109 3.04 14.82 -1.49
CA GLY A 109 2.82 15.43 -2.79
C GLY A 109 3.97 15.27 -3.79
N VAL A 110 4.98 14.45 -3.49
CA VAL A 110 6.10 14.17 -4.39
C VAL A 110 5.86 12.81 -5.08
N ALA A 111 5.73 12.82 -6.41
CA ALA A 111 5.57 11.63 -7.26
C ALA A 111 6.93 11.09 -7.77
#